data_AF-A0A3Q7Q4D2-F1
#
_entry.id   AF-A0A3Q7Q4D2-F1
#
_cell.length_a   1.000
_cell.length_b   1.000
_cell.length_c   1.000
_cell.angle_alpha   90.00
_cell.angle_beta   90.00
_cell.angle_gamma   90.00
#
_symmetry.space_group_name_H-M   'P 1'
#
loop_
_entity.id
_entity.type
_entity.pdbx_description
1 polymer ?
#
loop_
_entity_poly.entity_id
_entity_poly.type
_entity_poly.pdbx_seq_one_letter_code
_entity_poly.pdbx_strand_id
1 'polypeptide(L)'
;MTSVFSILMIKDEHTTTRLPPVFCTAGLQTTQNGRFYAISARFKPFSNKGKTLVIQYTVKHEQKMDCGGGYIKVFPADVDQKNLNGKSQYYIMFGPDICGFDIKKVHVILHFKNQYHSNKKSIRCKVDGFTHLYALILRPDLTYEVKIDGQSIESGDIEYDWNLTSLKKMEKSSAESKDWDQAEGDKSQDWEKHFLDASASKPSDWNSELEGDWQGPMLQKPPYQDGLKPEGIDKDVWLHQKMKNNYLTEYDLSEFENIGAIGLELWQVRSGTIFDNFLITDDEEYAENFGKATWGETKGPEREMDAIQAKEEMKKAREEDEQEQLVGRFGGQENTFQRFHRRDEL
;
A
#
# COMPACT_ATOMS: atom_id res chain seq x y z
N MET A 1 -18.60 20.25 -17.47
CA MET A 1 -17.60 21.00 -16.67
C MET A 1 -16.69 19.95 -16.03
N THR A 2 -15.52 19.71 -16.62
CA THR A 2 -14.48 18.84 -16.04
C THR A 2 -13.96 19.47 -14.75
N SER A 3 -13.96 18.72 -13.65
CA SER A 3 -13.46 19.23 -12.38
C SER A 3 -11.99 18.88 -12.25
N VAL A 4 -11.12 19.71 -12.85
CA VAL A 4 -9.67 19.53 -12.74
C VAL A 4 -9.21 20.06 -11.40
N PHE A 5 -8.73 19.18 -10.52
CA PHE A 5 -8.05 19.58 -9.28
C PHE A 5 -6.54 19.39 -9.47
N SER A 6 -5.88 20.41 -10.02
CA SER A 6 -4.42 20.49 -9.99
C SER A 6 -3.98 20.76 -8.56
N ILE A 7 -3.28 19.80 -7.95
CA ILE A 7 -2.82 19.91 -6.57
C ILE A 7 -1.41 20.49 -6.58
N LEU A 8 -1.29 21.75 -6.17
CA LEU A 8 0.00 22.37 -5.93
C LEU A 8 0.46 22.01 -4.51
N MET A 9 1.23 20.92 -4.38
CA MET A 9 2.05 20.71 -3.19
C MET A 9 3.18 21.76 -3.23
N ILE A 10 3.33 22.53 -2.15
CA ILE A 10 4.36 23.57 -2.04
C ILE A 10 5.74 22.90 -2.20
N LYS A 11 6.43 23.23 -3.30
CA LYS A 11 7.81 22.82 -3.55
C LYS A 11 8.71 23.82 -2.84
N ASP A 12 9.25 23.45 -1.66
CA ASP A 12 10.36 24.21 -1.09
C ASP A 12 11.58 24.05 -2.01
N GLU A 13 12.26 25.17 -2.23
CA GLU A 13 13.13 25.49 -3.37
C GLU A 13 14.51 24.80 -3.34
N HIS A 14 14.60 23.51 -3.04
CA HIS A 14 15.89 22.90 -2.65
C HIS A 14 16.38 21.64 -3.37
N THR A 15 15.70 21.11 -4.37
CA THR A 15 16.27 19.95 -5.11
C THR A 15 16.04 20.03 -6.61
N THR A 16 17.09 20.47 -7.30
CA THR A 16 17.28 20.30 -8.75
C THR A 16 17.70 18.86 -9.00
N THR A 17 16.94 18.16 -9.87
CA THR A 17 17.36 16.86 -10.42
C THR A 17 18.70 17.00 -11.13
N ARG A 18 19.47 15.91 -11.29
CA ARG A 18 20.75 15.88 -12.05
C ARG A 18 20.57 16.09 -13.57
N LEU A 19 19.61 16.92 -13.97
CA LEU A 19 19.26 17.24 -15.34
C LEU A 19 19.78 18.65 -15.69
N PRO A 20 20.13 18.92 -16.96
CA PRO A 20 20.42 20.28 -17.40
C PRO A 20 19.20 21.19 -17.21
N PRO A 21 19.38 22.53 -17.08
CA PRO A 21 18.34 23.49 -16.69
C PRO A 21 17.09 23.51 -17.57
N VAL A 22 17.16 22.96 -18.78
CA VAL A 22 16.04 22.85 -19.73
C VAL A 22 15.08 21.71 -19.42
N PHE A 23 15.49 20.72 -18.62
CA PHE A 23 14.71 19.53 -18.25
C PHE A 23 14.61 19.33 -16.73
N CYS A 24 14.99 20.32 -15.93
CA CYS A 24 14.86 20.28 -14.48
C CYS A 24 13.39 20.22 -14.06
N THR A 25 12.82 19.03 -13.97
CA THR A 25 11.59 18.80 -13.24
C THR A 25 11.93 18.86 -11.74
N ALA A 26 11.58 19.98 -11.12
CA ALA A 26 11.65 20.12 -9.67
C ALA A 26 10.55 19.24 -9.04
N GLY A 27 10.88 18.40 -8.07
CA GLY A 27 9.92 17.53 -7.38
C GLY A 27 10.21 17.46 -5.89
N LEU A 28 9.30 16.82 -5.14
CA LEU A 28 9.49 16.58 -3.71
C LEU A 28 10.44 15.39 -3.52
N GLN A 29 11.67 15.66 -3.10
CA GLN A 29 12.67 14.62 -2.85
C GLN A 29 12.84 14.32 -1.36
N THR A 30 12.90 13.04 -1.00
CA THR A 30 13.32 12.63 0.34
C THR A 30 14.84 12.79 0.49
N THR A 31 15.31 13.36 1.60
CA THR A 31 16.72 13.77 1.76
C THR A 31 17.50 13.03 2.88
N GLN A 32 16.79 12.46 3.84
CA GLN A 32 17.33 11.74 5.00
C GLN A 32 17.03 10.24 4.98
N ASN A 33 18.07 9.43 5.14
CA ASN A 33 17.96 7.97 5.27
C ASN A 33 17.33 7.57 6.62
N GLY A 34 16.64 6.43 6.64
CA GLY A 34 16.07 5.83 7.86
C GLY A 34 15.07 6.74 8.56
N ARG A 35 14.19 7.39 7.80
CA ARG A 35 13.22 8.36 8.32
C ARG A 35 11.80 8.10 7.83
N PHE A 36 10.86 8.46 8.71
CA PHE A 36 9.47 8.66 8.34
C PHE A 36 9.30 10.06 7.75
N TYR A 37 8.60 10.14 6.63
CA TYR A 37 8.18 11.36 5.98
C TYR A 37 6.67 11.48 6.10
N ALA A 38 6.21 12.68 6.45
CA ALA A 38 4.80 13.03 6.48
C ALA A 38 4.64 14.44 5.90
N ILE A 39 4.07 14.54 4.72
CA ILE A 39 3.69 15.82 4.09
C ILE A 39 2.32 15.69 3.46
N SER A 40 1.52 16.74 3.50
CA SER A 40 0.18 16.75 2.91
C SER A 40 -0.16 18.10 2.33
N ALA A 41 -1.08 18.09 1.36
CA ALA A 41 -1.68 19.29 0.79
C ALA A 41 -3.20 19.15 0.77
N ARG A 42 -3.87 20.24 1.14
CA ARG A 42 -5.32 20.39 1.00
C ARG A 42 -5.69 20.92 -0.38
N PHE A 43 -6.88 20.55 -0.81
CA PHE A 43 -7.53 21.10 -1.98
C PHE A 43 -9.01 21.30 -1.68
N LYS A 44 -9.74 21.91 -2.63
CA LYS A 44 -11.18 22.15 -2.48
C LYS A 44 -11.89 20.80 -2.30
N PRO A 45 -12.63 20.60 -1.19
CA PRO A 45 -13.29 19.33 -0.92
C PRO A 45 -14.28 18.95 -2.02
N PHE A 46 -14.32 17.67 -2.37
CA PHE A 46 -15.27 17.13 -3.35
C PHE A 46 -15.68 15.70 -2.98
N SER A 47 -16.67 15.16 -3.70
CA SER A 47 -17.06 13.75 -3.62
C SER A 47 -17.01 13.15 -5.02
N ASN A 48 -16.63 11.88 -5.12
CA ASN A 48 -16.65 11.12 -6.37
C ASN A 48 -17.94 10.31 -6.55
N LYS A 49 -18.99 10.58 -5.76
CA LYS A 49 -20.30 9.94 -5.91
C LYS A 49 -20.85 10.06 -7.34
N GLY A 50 -21.17 8.92 -7.96
CA GLY A 50 -21.65 8.85 -9.34
C GLY A 50 -20.67 9.36 -10.40
N LYS A 51 -19.38 9.53 -10.07
CA LYS A 51 -18.35 10.04 -10.98
C LYS A 51 -17.10 9.15 -10.93
N THR A 52 -16.37 9.13 -12.04
CA THR A 52 -15.03 8.52 -12.05
C THR A 52 -14.09 9.34 -11.17
N LEU A 53 -13.20 8.66 -10.43
CA LEU A 53 -12.11 9.25 -9.69
C LEU A 53 -10.80 8.75 -10.29
N VAL A 54 -10.01 9.67 -10.83
CA VAL A 54 -8.67 9.40 -11.34
C VAL A 54 -7.64 10.04 -10.41
N ILE A 55 -6.70 9.25 -9.92
CA ILE A 55 -5.58 9.70 -9.10
C ILE A 55 -4.29 9.31 -9.83
N GLN A 56 -3.49 10.30 -10.18
CA GLN A 56 -2.27 10.12 -10.98
C GLN A 56 -1.11 10.91 -10.39
N TYR A 57 0.09 10.32 -10.39
CA TYR A 57 1.31 11.00 -9.97
C TYR A 57 2.54 10.27 -10.52
N THR A 58 3.69 10.93 -10.48
CA THR A 58 4.98 10.37 -10.90
C THR A 58 5.88 10.11 -9.70
N VAL A 59 6.61 8.99 -9.76
CA VAL A 59 7.60 8.61 -8.75
C VAL A 59 8.89 8.23 -9.46
N LYS A 60 10.01 8.75 -8.99
CA LYS A 60 11.35 8.36 -9.42
C LYS A 60 12.15 7.87 -8.22
N HIS A 61 12.70 6.67 -8.32
CA HIS A 61 13.62 6.11 -7.33
C HIS A 61 15.06 6.21 -7.82
N GLU A 62 15.58 7.44 -7.94
CA GLU A 62 16.94 7.71 -8.49
C GLU A 62 18.03 6.94 -7.75
N GLN A 63 17.86 6.77 -6.44
CA GLN A 63 18.77 6.02 -5.60
C GLN A 63 18.75 4.50 -5.86
N LYS A 64 17.82 3.96 -6.66
CA LYS A 64 17.52 2.52 -6.81
C LYS A 64 17.00 1.88 -5.52
N MET A 65 15.85 2.34 -5.02
CA MET A 65 15.26 1.98 -3.72
C MET A 65 15.41 0.49 -3.33
N ASP A 66 15.87 0.25 -2.11
CA ASP A 66 16.02 -1.08 -1.49
C ASP A 66 14.87 -1.40 -0.53
N CYS A 67 14.53 -0.47 0.37
CA CYS A 67 13.33 -0.56 1.19
C CYS A 67 12.73 0.83 1.52
N GLY A 68 11.52 1.08 1.04
CA GLY A 68 10.72 2.25 1.33
C GLY A 68 9.45 2.37 0.49
N GLY A 69 8.54 3.20 1.00
CA GLY A 69 7.28 3.51 0.35
C GLY A 69 7.40 4.59 -0.74
N GLY A 70 6.66 4.41 -1.83
CA GLY A 70 6.45 5.38 -2.91
C GLY A 70 4.98 5.67 -3.14
N TYR A 71 4.11 5.37 -2.17
CA TYR A 71 2.66 5.54 -2.25
C TYR A 71 2.16 6.88 -1.70
N ILE A 72 0.97 7.26 -2.16
CA ILE A 72 0.18 8.38 -1.66
C ILE A 72 -1.00 7.87 -0.84
N LYS A 73 -1.51 8.73 0.03
CA LYS A 73 -2.78 8.55 0.74
C LYS A 73 -3.72 9.71 0.44
N VAL A 74 -4.98 9.40 0.21
CA VAL A 74 -6.06 10.38 0.04
C VAL A 74 -6.88 10.43 1.32
N PHE A 75 -7.11 11.63 1.83
CA PHE A 75 -7.68 11.89 3.13
C PHE A 75 -8.98 12.70 3.04
N PRO A 76 -9.84 12.60 4.06
CA PRO A 76 -10.97 13.51 4.21
C PRO A 76 -10.50 14.95 4.47
N ALA A 77 -11.37 15.92 4.17
CA ALA A 77 -11.04 17.34 4.30
C ALA A 77 -10.79 17.81 5.74
N ASP A 78 -11.22 17.06 6.74
CA ASP A 78 -11.07 17.36 8.17
C ASP A 78 -9.79 16.78 8.79
N VAL A 79 -8.96 16.04 8.02
CA VAL A 79 -7.72 15.45 8.52
C VAL A 79 -6.81 16.48 9.18
N ASP A 80 -6.21 16.17 10.33
CA ASP A 80 -5.21 17.05 10.97
C ASP A 80 -3.84 16.88 10.30
N GLN A 81 -3.56 17.76 9.32
CA GLN A 81 -2.29 17.76 8.58
C GLN A 81 -1.06 18.01 9.46
N LYS A 82 -1.20 18.70 10.61
CA LYS A 82 -0.05 18.99 11.49
C LYS A 82 0.40 17.75 12.26
N ASN A 83 -0.52 16.85 12.53
CA ASN A 83 -0.29 15.62 13.28
C ASN A 83 -0.45 14.37 12.39
N LEU A 84 -0.20 14.49 11.09
CA LEU A 84 -0.32 13.40 10.13
C LEU A 84 0.63 12.25 10.46
N ASN A 85 0.11 11.03 10.61
CA ASN A 85 0.89 9.84 10.93
C ASN A 85 0.22 8.57 10.39
N GLY A 86 0.86 7.41 10.58
CA GLY A 86 0.35 6.12 10.09
C GLY A 86 -1.03 5.69 10.62
N LYS A 87 -1.52 6.29 11.72
CA LYS A 87 -2.86 6.05 12.28
C LYS A 87 -3.93 7.00 11.74
N SER A 88 -3.53 8.06 11.03
CA SER A 88 -4.48 9.00 10.42
C SER A 88 -5.37 8.27 9.43
N GLN A 89 -6.69 8.40 9.58
CA GLN A 89 -7.65 7.71 8.74
C GLN A 89 -7.62 8.28 7.31
N TYR A 90 -7.49 7.38 6.33
CA TYR A 90 -7.45 7.72 4.90
C TYR A 90 -8.53 6.93 4.15
N TYR A 91 -8.93 7.45 2.99
CA TYR A 91 -9.87 6.77 2.10
C TYR A 91 -9.18 5.78 1.16
N ILE A 92 -8.06 6.21 0.56
CA ILE A 92 -7.35 5.45 -0.45
C ILE A 92 -5.86 5.51 -0.15
N MET A 93 -5.16 4.38 -0.17
CA MET A 93 -3.71 4.32 -0.28
C MET A 93 -3.37 3.68 -1.63
N PHE A 94 -2.58 4.39 -2.44
CA PHE A 94 -2.23 3.96 -3.78
C PHE A 94 -0.75 4.22 -4.09
N GLY A 95 -0.04 3.21 -4.61
CA GLY A 95 1.30 3.39 -5.16
C GLY A 95 2.31 2.29 -4.86
N PRO A 96 3.54 2.39 -5.38
CA PRO A 96 4.58 1.39 -5.19
C PRO A 96 5.07 1.33 -3.75
N ASP A 97 5.37 0.11 -3.31
CA ASP A 97 6.04 -0.20 -2.06
C ASP A 97 7.10 -1.27 -2.34
N ILE A 98 8.33 -0.93 -2.01
CA ILE A 98 9.51 -1.73 -2.28
C ILE A 98 10.16 -2.02 -0.95
N CYS A 99 10.37 -3.28 -0.59
CA CYS A 99 11.20 -3.66 0.52
C CYS A 99 11.84 -5.03 0.27
N GLY A 100 13.14 -5.01 0.02
CA GLY A 100 13.94 -6.20 -0.26
C GLY A 100 13.50 -6.92 -1.53
N PHE A 101 13.62 -8.25 -1.52
CA PHE A 101 13.18 -9.09 -2.62
C PHE A 101 11.70 -9.49 -2.52
N ASP A 102 11.14 -9.44 -1.32
CA ASP A 102 9.82 -10.00 -1.00
C ASP A 102 8.68 -9.04 -1.33
N ILE A 103 8.90 -7.73 -1.15
CA ILE A 103 7.86 -6.72 -1.32
C ILE A 103 8.24 -5.82 -2.49
N LYS A 104 7.61 -6.03 -3.64
CA LYS A 104 7.75 -5.20 -4.85
C LYS A 104 6.40 -5.07 -5.53
N LYS A 105 5.48 -4.36 -4.87
CA LYS A 105 4.08 -4.29 -5.32
C LYS A 105 3.54 -2.88 -5.28
N VAL A 106 2.50 -2.65 -6.08
CA VAL A 106 1.67 -1.45 -5.99
C VAL A 106 0.52 -1.76 -5.03
N HIS A 107 0.42 -1.01 -3.94
CA HIS A 107 -0.73 -1.10 -3.06
C HIS A 107 -1.91 -0.36 -3.67
N VAL A 108 -3.08 -0.96 -3.54
CA VAL A 108 -4.37 -0.30 -3.72
C VAL A 108 -5.22 -0.72 -2.52
N ILE A 109 -5.36 0.17 -1.55
CA ILE A 109 -6.10 -0.07 -0.31
C ILE A 109 -7.24 0.93 -0.25
N LEU A 110 -8.46 0.42 -0.07
CA LEU A 110 -9.67 1.21 0.02
C LEU A 110 -10.24 1.08 1.43
N HIS A 111 -10.75 2.18 1.97
CA HIS A 111 -11.39 2.23 3.28
C HIS A 111 -12.91 2.35 3.15
N PHE A 112 -13.64 1.28 3.45
CA PHE A 112 -15.10 1.28 3.52
C PHE A 112 -15.56 0.38 4.68
N LYS A 113 -16.79 0.57 5.17
CA LYS A 113 -17.32 -0.14 6.35
C LYS A 113 -16.39 -0.09 7.58
N ASN A 114 -15.69 1.04 7.78
CA ASN A 114 -14.70 1.24 8.85
C ASN A 114 -13.56 0.21 8.86
N GLN A 115 -13.23 -0.39 7.71
CA GLN A 115 -12.13 -1.32 7.56
C GLN A 115 -11.29 -1.00 6.32
N TYR A 116 -10.01 -1.34 6.40
CA TYR A 116 -9.09 -1.24 5.26
C TYR A 116 -9.07 -2.56 4.52
N HIS A 117 -9.37 -2.51 3.23
CA HIS A 117 -9.34 -3.67 2.37
C HIS A 117 -8.28 -3.45 1.29
N SER A 118 -7.37 -4.41 1.15
CA SER A 118 -6.31 -4.41 0.14
C SER A 118 -6.73 -5.22 -1.09
N ASN A 119 -6.30 -4.79 -2.28
CA ASN A 119 -6.44 -5.59 -3.48
C ASN A 119 -5.72 -6.94 -3.32
N LYS A 120 -6.40 -8.03 -3.66
CA LYS A 120 -5.79 -9.37 -3.70
C LYS A 120 -4.78 -9.53 -4.82
N LYS A 121 -5.02 -8.88 -5.96
CA LYS A 121 -4.16 -9.02 -7.12
C LYS A 121 -2.84 -8.32 -6.85
N SER A 122 -1.75 -9.08 -7.02
CA SER A 122 -0.41 -8.56 -6.80
C SER A 122 0.07 -7.83 -8.05
N ILE A 123 0.03 -6.50 -8.00
CA ILE A 123 0.49 -5.63 -9.09
C ILE A 123 1.97 -5.37 -8.88
N ARG A 124 2.82 -5.80 -9.82
CA ARG A 124 4.28 -5.55 -9.72
C ARG A 124 4.60 -4.09 -9.96
N CYS A 125 5.39 -3.49 -9.07
CA CYS A 125 5.92 -2.15 -9.28
C CYS A 125 7.19 -2.18 -10.14
N LYS A 126 7.54 -1.02 -10.70
CA LYS A 126 8.83 -0.79 -11.35
C LYS A 126 9.89 -0.55 -10.27
N VAL A 127 11.11 -1.00 -10.52
CA VAL A 127 12.23 -0.96 -9.55
C VAL A 127 13.50 -0.38 -10.17
N ASP A 128 13.40 0.22 -11.35
CA ASP A 128 14.52 0.89 -11.98
C ASP A 128 14.69 2.31 -11.41
N GLY A 129 15.71 3.03 -11.91
CA GLY A 129 16.05 4.38 -11.44
C GLY A 129 15.31 5.50 -12.15
N PHE A 130 14.38 5.18 -13.05
CA PHE A 130 13.69 6.15 -13.90
C PHE A 130 12.40 6.65 -13.26
N THR A 131 11.87 7.72 -13.84
CA THR A 131 10.55 8.24 -13.47
C THR A 131 9.48 7.33 -14.05
N HIS A 132 8.52 6.92 -13.21
CA HIS A 132 7.34 6.16 -13.62
C HIS A 132 6.06 6.90 -13.29
N LEU A 133 5.07 6.76 -14.16
CA LEU A 133 3.73 7.32 -13.98
C LEU A 133 2.81 6.25 -13.41
N TYR A 134 2.18 6.55 -12.27
CA TYR A 134 1.18 5.69 -11.65
C TYR A 134 -0.19 6.36 -11.71
N ALA A 135 -1.19 5.65 -12.23
CA ALA A 135 -2.57 6.12 -12.24
C ALA A 135 -3.54 5.04 -11.74
N LEU A 136 -4.44 5.44 -10.85
CA LEU A 136 -5.57 4.66 -10.37
C LEU A 136 -6.85 5.31 -10.86
N ILE A 137 -7.72 4.51 -11.47
CA ILE A 137 -9.03 4.92 -11.95
C ILE A 137 -10.06 4.09 -11.18
N LEU A 138 -10.96 4.76 -10.48
CA LEU A 138 -12.12 4.15 -9.82
C LEU A 138 -13.39 4.66 -10.51
N ARG A 139 -14.21 3.77 -11.01
CA ARG A 139 -15.43 4.11 -11.75
C ARG A 139 -16.69 3.90 -10.89
N PRO A 140 -17.79 4.61 -11.20
CA PRO A 140 -19.05 4.47 -10.47
C PRO A 140 -19.74 3.11 -10.69
N ASP A 141 -19.34 2.36 -11.71
CA ASP A 141 -19.82 0.99 -11.99
C ASP A 141 -19.12 -0.08 -11.13
N LEU A 142 -18.35 0.33 -10.11
CA LEU A 142 -17.54 -0.53 -9.24
C LEU A 142 -16.37 -1.22 -9.95
N THR A 143 -15.98 -0.76 -11.14
CA THR A 143 -14.74 -1.19 -11.79
C THR A 143 -13.57 -0.31 -11.37
N TYR A 144 -12.37 -0.89 -11.40
CA TYR A 144 -11.12 -0.17 -11.22
C TYR A 144 -10.12 -0.52 -12.31
N GLU A 145 -9.17 0.39 -12.52
CA GLU A 145 -8.05 0.19 -13.42
C GLU A 145 -6.79 0.83 -12.84
N VAL A 146 -5.67 0.11 -12.91
CA VAL A 146 -4.34 0.58 -12.53
C VAL A 146 -3.48 0.65 -13.78
N LYS A 147 -3.03 1.86 -14.10
CA LYS A 147 -2.10 2.11 -15.21
C LYS A 147 -0.72 2.44 -14.67
N ILE A 148 0.30 1.88 -15.29
CA ILE A 148 1.70 2.23 -15.08
C ILE A 148 2.28 2.66 -16.42
N ASP A 149 2.92 3.83 -16.48
CA ASP A 149 3.56 4.34 -17.69
C ASP A 149 2.59 4.48 -18.89
N GLY A 150 1.31 4.75 -18.58
CA GLY A 150 0.20 4.84 -19.54
C GLY A 150 -0.36 3.49 -20.00
N GLN A 151 0.22 2.36 -19.56
CA GLN A 151 -0.26 1.03 -19.91
C GLN A 151 -1.16 0.48 -18.81
N SER A 152 -2.29 -0.11 -19.19
CA SER A 152 -3.18 -0.83 -18.26
C SER A 152 -2.47 -2.10 -17.79
N ILE A 153 -2.17 -2.18 -16.49
CA ILE A 153 -1.48 -3.32 -15.88
C ILE A 153 -2.49 -4.24 -15.19
N GLU A 154 -3.51 -3.65 -14.58
CA GLU A 154 -4.53 -4.39 -13.86
C GLU A 154 -5.88 -3.69 -13.98
N SER A 155 -6.94 -4.49 -14.12
CA SER A 155 -8.31 -4.00 -14.17
C SER A 155 -9.26 -5.06 -13.64
N GLY A 156 -10.37 -4.65 -13.04
CA GLY A 156 -11.39 -5.60 -12.60
C GLY A 156 -12.50 -4.94 -11.79
N ASP A 157 -13.23 -5.78 -11.08
CA ASP A 157 -14.33 -5.38 -10.22
C ASP A 157 -13.88 -5.28 -8.77
N ILE A 158 -14.21 -4.17 -8.12
CA ILE A 158 -13.86 -3.91 -6.72
C ILE A 158 -14.50 -4.98 -5.81
N GLU A 159 -15.72 -5.42 -6.10
CA GLU A 159 -16.42 -6.43 -5.29
C GLU A 159 -15.66 -7.75 -5.16
N TYR A 160 -15.07 -8.22 -6.26
CA TYR A 160 -14.39 -9.51 -6.32
C TYR A 160 -12.95 -9.42 -5.83
N ASP A 161 -12.22 -8.40 -6.28
CA ASP A 161 -10.80 -8.24 -6.03
C ASP A 161 -10.50 -7.79 -4.58
N TRP A 162 -11.49 -7.18 -3.90
CA TRP A 162 -11.44 -6.87 -2.47
C TRP A 162 -12.23 -7.84 -1.58
N ASN A 163 -12.67 -8.98 -2.12
CA ASN A 163 -13.25 -10.09 -1.34
C ASN A 163 -14.61 -9.78 -0.68
N LEU A 164 -15.38 -8.87 -1.27
CA LEU A 164 -16.58 -8.30 -0.64
C LEU A 164 -17.78 -9.22 -0.71
N THR A 165 -17.79 -10.15 -1.66
CA THR A 165 -18.79 -11.21 -1.75
C THR A 165 -18.76 -12.14 -0.52
N SER A 166 -17.57 -12.37 0.06
CA SER A 166 -17.43 -13.14 1.30
C SER A 166 -17.99 -12.38 2.51
N LEU A 167 -17.81 -11.06 2.56
CA LEU A 167 -18.41 -10.20 3.59
C LEU A 167 -19.94 -10.19 3.47
N LYS A 168 -20.49 -10.05 2.25
CA LYS A 168 -21.95 -10.15 2.01
C LYS A 168 -22.50 -11.49 2.49
N LYS A 169 -21.81 -12.61 2.24
CA LYS A 169 -22.25 -13.95 2.70
C LYS A 169 -22.20 -14.11 4.22
N MET A 170 -21.16 -13.58 4.87
CA MET A 170 -21.03 -13.58 6.33
C MET A 170 -22.10 -12.69 7.00
N GLU A 171 -22.32 -11.48 6.49
CA GLU A 171 -23.37 -10.57 6.96
C GLU A 171 -24.76 -11.17 6.76
N LYS A 172 -25.01 -11.80 5.59
CA LYS A 172 -26.29 -12.47 5.32
C LYS A 172 -26.51 -13.63 6.29
N SER A 173 -25.50 -14.47 6.56
CA SER A 173 -25.63 -15.54 7.56
C SER A 173 -25.81 -15.02 9.00
N SER A 174 -25.26 -13.84 9.33
CA SER A 174 -25.43 -13.19 10.63
C SER A 174 -26.77 -12.44 10.75
N ALA A 175 -27.36 -12.01 9.64
CA ALA A 175 -28.67 -11.37 9.59
C ALA A 175 -29.78 -12.44 9.57
N GLU A 176 -29.58 -13.55 8.84
CA GLU A 176 -30.47 -14.71 8.84
C GLU A 176 -30.48 -15.44 10.20
N SER A 177 -29.45 -15.26 11.05
CA SER A 177 -29.45 -15.78 12.42
C SER A 177 -30.21 -14.90 13.42
N LYS A 178 -30.90 -13.83 12.99
CA LYS A 178 -31.64 -12.88 13.84
C LYS A 178 -33.16 -12.88 13.63
N ASP A 179 -33.72 -13.92 13.00
CA ASP A 179 -35.17 -14.07 12.82
C ASP A 179 -35.59 -15.52 13.13
N TRP A 180 -35.81 -15.82 14.41
CA TRP A 180 -36.39 -17.10 14.85
C TRP A 180 -37.35 -16.95 16.04
N ASP A 181 -38.31 -16.03 15.95
CA ASP A 181 -39.48 -16.04 16.85
C ASP A 181 -40.79 -15.90 16.05
N GLN A 182 -41.25 -17.04 15.50
CA GLN A 182 -42.62 -17.57 15.59
C GLN A 182 -42.94 -18.51 14.43
N ALA A 183 -42.84 -19.82 14.69
CA ALA A 183 -43.75 -20.82 14.15
C ALA A 183 -43.68 -22.07 15.04
N GLU A 184 -44.66 -22.22 15.94
CA GLU A 184 -44.97 -23.53 16.49
C GLU A 184 -45.44 -24.46 15.36
N GLY A 185 -44.87 -25.66 15.30
CA GLY A 185 -45.21 -26.64 14.27
C GLY A 185 -44.24 -27.83 14.24
N ASP A 186 -44.35 -28.68 15.25
CA ASP A 186 -43.80 -30.03 15.40
C ASP A 186 -43.55 -30.80 14.07
N LYS A 187 -42.29 -31.20 13.79
CA LYS A 187 -41.85 -32.62 13.76
C LYS A 187 -40.41 -32.86 13.28
N SER A 188 -39.74 -33.65 14.12
CA SER A 188 -38.75 -34.72 13.88
C SER A 188 -37.31 -34.41 13.45
N GLN A 189 -36.42 -34.83 14.37
CA GLN A 189 -35.18 -35.60 14.17
C GLN A 189 -34.00 -34.89 13.49
N ASP A 190 -32.74 -35.08 13.86
CA ASP A 190 -32.04 -35.84 14.88
C ASP A 190 -30.56 -35.50 14.61
N TRP A 191 -29.84 -34.97 15.59
CA TRP A 191 -28.41 -35.24 15.76
C TRP A 191 -27.98 -34.81 17.17
N GLU A 192 -27.98 -35.77 18.09
CA GLU A 192 -27.28 -35.68 19.36
C GLU A 192 -25.77 -35.44 19.12
N LYS A 193 -25.24 -34.29 19.56
CA LYS A 193 -23.79 -34.13 19.79
C LYS A 193 -23.52 -34.25 21.28
N HIS A 194 -23.07 -35.44 21.67
CA HIS A 194 -22.37 -35.65 22.93
C HIS A 194 -21.00 -34.95 22.87
N PHE A 195 -20.58 -34.33 23.98
CA PHE A 195 -19.23 -33.78 24.13
C PHE A 195 -18.41 -34.73 25.01
N LEU A 196 -17.19 -35.06 24.58
CA LEU A 196 -16.21 -35.82 25.35
C LEU A 196 -15.66 -34.93 26.48
N ASP A 197 -15.55 -35.49 27.69
CA ASP A 197 -14.97 -34.79 28.84
C ASP A 197 -13.45 -34.65 28.68
N ALA A 198 -12.99 -33.45 28.32
CA ALA A 198 -11.57 -33.15 28.17
C ALA A 198 -10.79 -33.12 29.51
N SER A 199 -11.44 -33.33 30.66
CA SER A 199 -10.80 -33.34 31.98
C SER A 199 -10.44 -34.72 32.53
N ALA A 200 -10.91 -35.80 31.89
CA ALA A 200 -10.62 -37.16 32.32
C ALA A 200 -9.24 -37.63 31.81
N SER A 201 -8.28 -37.83 32.71
CA SER A 201 -6.95 -38.34 32.38
C SER A 201 -6.90 -39.87 32.38
N LYS A 202 -6.12 -40.45 31.45
CA LYS A 202 -5.90 -41.89 31.28
C LYS A 202 -5.36 -42.52 32.59
N PRO A 203 -5.93 -43.65 33.07
CA PRO A 203 -5.38 -44.38 34.22
C PRO A 203 -3.96 -44.89 33.95
N SER A 204 -3.10 -44.92 34.97
CA SER A 204 -1.68 -45.33 34.85
C SER A 204 -1.49 -46.78 34.39
N ASP A 205 -2.50 -47.64 34.58
CA ASP A 205 -2.42 -49.08 34.32
C ASP A 205 -2.95 -49.49 32.92
N TRP A 206 -3.24 -48.52 32.04
CA TRP A 206 -3.76 -48.81 30.69
C TRP A 206 -2.65 -49.08 29.67
N ASN A 207 -2.60 -50.31 29.16
CA ASN A 207 -1.60 -50.75 28.18
C ASN A 207 -2.13 -50.64 26.73
N SER A 208 -1.75 -49.56 26.05
CA SER A 208 -2.24 -49.21 24.70
C SER A 208 -1.86 -50.23 23.61
N GLU A 209 -0.90 -51.11 23.85
CA GLU A 209 -0.45 -52.12 22.86
C GLU A 209 -1.33 -53.37 22.81
N LEU A 210 -2.12 -53.64 23.86
CA LEU A 210 -3.03 -54.80 23.92
C LEU A 210 -4.51 -54.41 23.87
N GLU A 211 -4.88 -53.20 24.32
CA GLU A 211 -6.30 -52.80 24.54
C GLU A 211 -6.78 -51.63 23.65
N GLY A 212 -5.93 -51.08 22.78
CA GLY A 212 -6.29 -50.00 21.85
C GLY A 212 -6.42 -48.61 22.50
N ASP A 213 -6.86 -47.63 21.69
CA ASP A 213 -6.99 -46.22 22.10
C ASP A 213 -8.13 -46.02 23.10
N TRP A 214 -7.79 -45.40 24.24
CA TRP A 214 -8.74 -45.13 25.33
C TRP A 214 -9.74 -44.03 24.95
N GLN A 215 -11.04 -44.28 25.11
CA GLN A 215 -12.10 -43.29 24.92
C GLN A 215 -12.67 -42.84 26.27
N GLY A 216 -12.52 -41.56 26.60
CA GLY A 216 -12.96 -40.98 27.87
C GLY A 216 -14.50 -40.91 28.04
N PRO A 217 -14.99 -40.72 29.27
CA PRO A 217 -16.43 -40.64 29.55
C PRO A 217 -17.10 -39.39 28.97
N MET A 218 -18.40 -39.50 28.64
CA MET A 218 -19.23 -38.43 28.06
C MET A 218 -19.98 -37.67 29.17
N LEU A 219 -19.97 -36.33 29.17
CA LEU A 219 -20.72 -35.50 30.11
C LEU A 219 -22.04 -34.99 29.51
N GLN A 220 -23.10 -34.90 30.33
CA GLN A 220 -24.35 -34.21 29.99
C GLN A 220 -24.43 -32.83 30.66
N LYS A 221 -25.06 -31.86 29.98
CA LYS A 221 -25.21 -30.48 30.47
C LYS A 221 -26.31 -30.41 31.56
N PRO A 222 -26.11 -29.68 32.67
CA PRO A 222 -27.18 -29.49 33.65
C PRO A 222 -28.32 -28.60 33.09
N PRO A 223 -29.58 -28.84 33.50
CA PRO A 223 -30.73 -28.04 33.05
C PRO A 223 -30.70 -26.62 33.63
N TYR A 224 -30.98 -25.63 32.78
CA TYR A 224 -30.93 -24.19 33.07
C TYR A 224 -32.13 -23.76 33.95
N GLN A 225 -31.87 -23.03 35.04
CA GLN A 225 -32.90 -22.41 35.89
C GLN A 225 -33.19 -20.98 35.43
N ASP A 226 -34.47 -20.68 35.21
CA ASP A 226 -34.98 -19.35 34.86
C ASP A 226 -34.87 -18.34 36.01
N GLY A 227 -34.45 -17.12 35.67
CA GLY A 227 -34.88 -15.91 36.37
C GLY A 227 -33.79 -15.08 37.05
N LEU A 228 -33.16 -14.18 36.30
CA LEU A 228 -32.63 -12.90 36.82
C LEU A 228 -32.71 -11.83 35.72
N LYS A 229 -33.50 -10.77 35.95
CA LYS A 229 -33.50 -9.53 35.15
C LYS A 229 -32.47 -8.55 35.74
N PRO A 230 -31.72 -7.79 34.94
CA PRO A 230 -31.08 -6.56 35.41
C PRO A 230 -31.82 -5.33 34.88
N GLU A 231 -32.31 -4.52 35.82
CA GLU A 231 -32.73 -3.13 35.61
C GLU A 231 -31.50 -2.22 35.41
N GLY A 232 -31.63 -1.26 34.49
CA GLY A 232 -31.08 0.09 34.57
C GLY A 232 -29.57 0.29 34.36
N ILE A 233 -29.16 0.59 33.11
CA ILE A 233 -28.27 1.74 32.83
C ILE A 233 -28.76 2.45 31.57
N ASP A 234 -29.13 3.70 31.78
CA ASP A 234 -29.55 4.71 30.82
C ASP A 234 -28.43 5.04 29.81
N LYS A 235 -28.70 4.85 28.53
CA LYS A 235 -27.90 5.38 27.41
C LYS A 235 -28.84 5.84 26.31
N ASP A 236 -29.70 6.78 26.67
CA ASP A 236 -30.18 7.72 25.67
C ASP A 236 -29.04 8.65 25.23
N VAL A 237 -29.15 9.02 23.96
CA VAL A 237 -28.59 10.20 23.30
C VAL A 237 -27.49 9.97 22.25
N TRP A 238 -28.01 9.64 21.05
CA TRP A 238 -27.70 10.26 19.75
C TRP A 238 -26.43 9.85 18.99
N LEU A 239 -26.55 8.76 18.21
CA LEU A 239 -26.40 8.82 16.75
C LEU A 239 -26.93 7.50 16.16
N HIS A 240 -27.64 7.56 15.03
CA HIS A 240 -28.24 6.44 14.27
C HIS A 240 -29.74 6.20 14.47
N GLN A 241 -30.50 7.27 14.72
CA GLN A 241 -31.87 7.34 14.23
C GLN A 241 -31.89 7.57 12.70
N LYS A 242 -31.42 6.54 11.96
CA LYS A 242 -31.79 6.29 10.57
C LYS A 242 -31.60 4.83 10.17
N MET A 243 -31.85 3.87 11.08
CA MET A 243 -32.17 2.51 10.66
C MET A 243 -33.67 2.43 10.41
N LYS A 244 -34.09 2.80 9.19
CA LYS A 244 -35.40 2.42 8.67
C LYS A 244 -35.21 1.92 7.23
N ASN A 245 -35.47 0.63 7.09
CA ASN A 245 -35.53 -0.23 5.91
C ASN A 245 -34.27 -1.04 5.52
N ASN A 246 -34.39 -2.34 5.80
CA ASN A 246 -33.62 -3.49 5.33
C ASN A 246 -33.60 -3.62 3.80
N TYR A 247 -32.83 -2.76 3.14
CA TYR A 247 -32.07 -3.13 1.96
C TYR A 247 -30.77 -2.34 2.09
N LEU A 248 -29.67 -3.02 2.42
CA LEU A 248 -28.33 -2.49 2.19
C LEU A 248 -28.27 -2.24 0.68
N THR A 249 -28.58 -1.02 0.27
CA THR A 249 -28.33 -0.57 -1.08
C THR A 249 -26.86 -0.82 -1.33
N GLU A 250 -26.60 -1.57 -2.40
CA GLU A 250 -25.36 -1.49 -3.19
C GLU A 250 -24.89 -0.02 -3.28
N TYR A 251 -23.64 0.24 -3.66
CA TYR A 251 -23.12 1.59 -3.98
C TYR A 251 -22.51 2.42 -2.82
N ASP A 252 -21.56 1.87 -2.04
CA ASP A 252 -20.64 2.70 -1.21
C ASP A 252 -19.22 2.11 -1.09
N LEU A 253 -18.80 1.32 -2.08
CA LEU A 253 -17.50 0.61 -2.04
C LEU A 253 -16.36 1.41 -2.68
N SER A 254 -16.70 2.32 -3.59
CA SER A 254 -15.77 3.21 -4.29
C SER A 254 -16.16 4.68 -4.21
N GLU A 255 -17.25 5.00 -3.52
CA GLU A 255 -17.70 6.36 -3.31
C GLU A 255 -17.15 6.88 -1.99
N PHE A 256 -16.56 8.07 -2.02
CA PHE A 256 -16.06 8.76 -0.84
C PHE A 256 -16.66 10.15 -0.80
N GLU A 257 -17.12 10.52 0.38
CA GLU A 257 -17.57 11.88 0.67
C GLU A 257 -16.39 12.72 1.17
N ASN A 258 -16.44 14.03 0.93
CA ASN A 258 -15.52 14.99 1.56
C ASN A 258 -14.02 14.70 1.35
N ILE A 259 -13.61 14.20 0.18
CA ILE A 259 -12.20 14.08 -0.20
C ILE A 259 -11.62 15.50 -0.25
N GLY A 260 -10.55 15.78 0.51
CA GLY A 260 -10.04 17.15 0.62
C GLY A 260 -8.54 17.30 0.91
N ALA A 261 -7.81 16.21 1.07
CA ALA A 261 -6.36 16.26 1.21
C ALA A 261 -5.69 15.04 0.57
N ILE A 262 -4.45 15.23 0.11
CA ILE A 262 -3.55 14.16 -0.32
C ILE A 262 -2.28 14.29 0.52
N GLY A 263 -1.70 13.17 0.90
CA GLY A 263 -0.46 13.15 1.67
C GLY A 263 0.45 11.99 1.32
N LEU A 264 1.72 12.22 1.59
CA LEU A 264 2.79 11.25 1.57
C LEU A 264 3.13 10.96 3.03
N GLU A 265 2.76 9.77 3.50
CA GLU A 265 3.15 9.26 4.81
C GLU A 265 3.87 7.94 4.57
N LEU A 266 5.20 7.95 4.66
CA LEU A 266 6.05 6.85 4.18
C LEU A 266 7.34 6.73 4.96
N TRP A 267 7.80 5.48 5.11
CA TRP A 267 9.12 5.13 5.62
C TRP A 267 10.07 4.89 4.46
N GLN A 268 11.30 5.40 4.55
CA GLN A 268 12.38 5.06 3.62
C GLN A 268 13.68 4.78 4.35
N VAL A 269 14.27 3.62 4.08
CA VAL A 269 15.62 3.26 4.54
C VAL A 269 16.64 4.12 3.80
N ARG A 270 16.57 4.15 2.46
CA ARG A 270 17.40 5.02 1.64
C ARG A 270 16.57 6.11 0.95
N SER A 271 16.88 7.36 1.27
CA SER A 271 16.24 8.53 0.68
C SER A 271 16.74 8.82 -0.74
N GLY A 272 16.04 9.69 -1.44
CA GLY A 272 16.31 10.07 -2.83
C GLY A 272 15.10 9.93 -3.75
N THR A 273 13.98 9.41 -3.24
CA THR A 273 12.75 9.27 -4.03
C THR A 273 12.17 10.64 -4.31
N ILE A 274 11.86 10.90 -5.59
CA ILE A 274 11.27 12.15 -6.05
C ILE A 274 9.83 11.90 -6.45
N PHE A 275 8.92 12.73 -5.94
CA PHE A 275 7.51 12.73 -6.31
C PHE A 275 7.16 14.01 -7.05
N ASP A 276 6.41 13.89 -8.14
CA ASP A 276 5.95 15.05 -8.93
C ASP A 276 4.65 14.75 -9.68
N ASN A 277 4.09 15.76 -10.35
CA ASN A 277 2.96 15.65 -11.27
C ASN A 277 1.68 15.05 -10.66
N PHE A 278 1.36 15.43 -9.41
CA PHE A 278 0.13 15.01 -8.75
C PHE A 278 -1.10 15.58 -9.47
N LEU A 279 -2.03 14.70 -9.81
CA LEU A 279 -3.29 15.02 -10.47
C LEU A 279 -4.42 14.20 -9.83
N ILE A 280 -5.51 14.88 -9.48
CA ILE A 280 -6.79 14.25 -9.14
C ILE A 280 -7.87 14.87 -10.02
N THR A 281 -8.62 14.04 -10.75
CA THR A 281 -9.61 14.50 -11.74
C THR A 281 -10.77 13.51 -11.87
N ASP A 282 -11.87 13.95 -12.49
CA ASP A 282 -13.01 13.10 -12.85
C ASP A 282 -13.02 12.64 -14.32
N ASP A 283 -11.93 12.92 -15.05
CA ASP A 283 -11.82 12.71 -16.50
C ASP A 283 -10.57 11.88 -16.86
N GLU A 284 -10.79 10.70 -17.42
CA GLU A 284 -9.74 9.75 -17.83
C GLU A 284 -8.92 10.25 -19.03
N GLU A 285 -9.56 10.94 -19.99
CA GLU A 285 -8.89 11.45 -21.18
C GLU A 285 -7.97 12.62 -20.82
N TYR A 286 -8.45 13.51 -19.95
CA TYR A 286 -7.62 14.58 -19.40
C TYR A 286 -6.39 14.03 -18.67
N ALA A 287 -6.57 12.99 -17.84
CA ALA A 287 -5.47 12.36 -17.10
C ALA A 287 -4.43 11.73 -18.04
N GLU A 288 -4.88 11.05 -19.10
CA GLU A 288 -3.99 10.46 -20.10
C GLU A 288 -3.19 11.53 -20.85
N ASN A 289 -3.85 12.62 -21.28
CA ASN A 289 -3.20 13.73 -21.95
C ASN A 289 -2.20 14.44 -21.03
N PHE A 290 -2.55 14.65 -19.76
CA PHE A 290 -1.64 15.20 -18.76
C PHE A 290 -0.42 14.28 -18.53
N GLY A 291 -0.62 12.96 -18.48
CA GLY A 291 0.46 11.98 -18.35
C GLY A 291 1.41 11.98 -19.54
N LYS A 292 0.89 12.13 -20.77
CA LYS A 292 1.69 12.27 -21.99
C LYS A 292 2.48 13.58 -21.99
N ALA A 293 1.84 14.70 -21.63
CA ALA A 293 2.47 16.02 -21.62
C ALA A 293 3.52 16.21 -20.52
N THR A 294 3.49 15.39 -19.46
CA THR A 294 4.44 15.48 -18.33
C THR A 294 5.49 14.36 -18.39
N TRP A 295 5.14 13.18 -17.89
CA TRP A 295 6.04 12.02 -17.88
C TRP A 295 6.43 11.57 -19.30
N GLY A 296 5.50 11.62 -20.25
CA GLY A 296 5.75 11.22 -21.63
C GLY A 296 6.88 12.00 -22.32
N GLU A 297 6.97 13.31 -22.05
CA GLU A 297 8.04 14.18 -22.54
C GLU A 297 9.35 14.01 -21.74
N THR A 298 9.25 13.66 -20.45
CA THR A 298 10.43 13.56 -19.57
C THR A 298 11.20 12.24 -19.74
N LYS A 299 10.50 11.12 -20.01
CA LYS A 299 11.09 9.76 -20.01
C LYS A 299 12.17 9.54 -21.08
N GLY A 300 12.08 10.22 -22.22
CA GLY A 300 13.03 10.08 -23.33
C GLY A 300 14.38 10.73 -23.00
N PRO A 301 14.38 12.05 -22.76
CA PRO A 301 15.56 12.79 -22.31
C PRO A 301 16.19 12.21 -21.04
N GLU A 302 15.38 11.76 -20.08
CA GLU A 302 15.88 11.13 -18.85
C GLU A 302 16.74 9.89 -19.14
N ARG A 303 16.31 9.01 -20.05
CA ARG A 303 17.06 7.80 -20.43
C ARG A 303 18.32 8.12 -21.21
N GLU A 304 18.28 9.12 -22.10
CA GLU A 304 19.45 9.54 -22.85
C GLU A 304 20.53 10.11 -21.91
N MET A 305 20.12 10.94 -20.96
CA MET A 305 21.02 11.50 -19.95
C MET A 305 21.64 10.43 -19.05
N ASP A 306 20.86 9.46 -18.59
CA ASP A 306 21.37 8.33 -17.81
C ASP A 306 22.42 7.51 -18.61
N ALA A 307 22.16 7.29 -19.91
CA ALA A 307 23.11 6.59 -20.78
C ALA A 307 24.40 7.38 -21.03
N ILE A 308 24.33 8.71 -21.10
CA ILE A 308 25.52 9.58 -21.20
C ILE A 308 26.31 9.52 -19.90
N GLN A 309 25.65 9.71 -18.75
CA GLN A 309 26.29 9.66 -17.43
C GLN A 309 26.97 8.31 -17.18
N ALA A 310 26.30 7.20 -17.50
CA ALA A 310 26.87 5.87 -17.36
C ALA A 310 28.15 5.67 -18.21
N LYS A 311 28.20 6.25 -19.42
CA LYS A 311 29.40 6.23 -20.27
C LYS A 311 30.52 7.08 -19.71
N GLU A 312 30.21 8.25 -19.15
CA GLU A 312 31.18 9.12 -18.50
C GLU A 312 31.76 8.48 -17.23
N GLU A 313 30.92 7.87 -16.39
CA GLU A 313 31.34 7.12 -15.21
C GLU A 313 32.24 5.94 -15.59
N MET A 314 31.87 5.17 -16.62
CA MET A 314 32.70 4.06 -17.10
C MET A 314 34.05 4.53 -17.65
N LYS A 315 34.07 5.66 -18.37
CA LYS A 315 35.31 6.26 -18.89
C LYS A 315 36.20 6.72 -17.74
N LYS A 316 35.63 7.40 -16.74
CA LYS A 316 36.37 7.88 -15.57
C LYS A 316 36.94 6.72 -14.74
N ALA A 317 36.16 5.67 -14.49
CA ALA A 317 36.63 4.47 -13.79
C ALA A 317 37.80 3.81 -14.53
N ARG A 318 37.73 3.73 -15.87
CA ARG A 318 38.84 3.21 -16.68
C ARG A 318 40.09 4.08 -16.60
N GLU A 319 39.95 5.40 -16.63
CA GLU A 319 41.08 6.33 -16.46
C GLU A 319 41.70 6.22 -15.06
N GLU A 320 40.88 6.04 -14.02
CA GLU A 320 41.33 5.80 -12.64
C GLU A 320 42.09 4.45 -12.53
N ASP A 321 41.56 3.37 -13.11
CA ASP A 321 42.24 2.06 -13.16
C ASP A 321 43.58 2.13 -13.92
N GLU A 322 43.63 2.84 -15.05
CA GLU A 322 44.85 3.04 -15.83
C GLU A 322 45.90 3.87 -15.04
N GLN A 323 45.46 4.88 -14.27
CA GLN A 323 46.33 5.64 -13.38
C GLN A 323 46.84 4.80 -12.20
N GLU A 324 45.99 4.02 -11.54
CA GLU A 324 46.41 3.13 -10.44
C GLU A 324 47.42 2.09 -10.93
N GLN A 325 47.23 1.53 -12.13
CA GLN A 325 48.19 0.61 -12.74
C GLN A 325 49.53 1.30 -13.06
N LEU A 326 49.52 2.54 -13.54
CA LEU A 326 50.74 3.31 -13.79
C LEU A 326 51.48 3.60 -12.47
N VAL A 327 50.78 4.07 -11.43
CA VAL A 327 51.37 4.36 -10.11
C VAL A 327 51.93 3.08 -9.47
N GLY A 328 51.22 1.96 -9.55
CA GLY A 328 51.70 0.65 -9.08
C GLY A 328 52.96 0.16 -9.81
N ARG A 329 53.12 0.52 -11.09
CA ARG A 329 54.29 0.15 -11.90
C ARG A 329 55.52 1.01 -11.63
N PHE A 330 55.34 2.30 -11.32
CA PHE A 330 56.43 3.22 -10.97
C PHE A 330 56.84 3.16 -9.48
N GLY A 331 55.92 2.86 -8.55
CA GLY A 331 56.24 2.66 -7.13
C GLY A 331 57.07 1.41 -6.83
N GLY A 332 57.10 0.44 -7.75
CA GLY A 332 57.96 -0.75 -7.66
C GLY A 332 59.41 -0.53 -8.11
N GLN A 333 59.72 0.57 -8.80
CA GLN A 333 61.08 0.82 -9.29
C GLN A 333 61.99 1.55 -8.31
N GLU A 334 61.47 2.33 -7.35
CA GLU A 334 62.31 2.98 -6.33
C GLU A 334 62.95 1.99 -5.34
N ASN A 335 62.32 0.85 -5.09
CA ASN A 335 62.88 -0.18 -4.20
C ASN A 335 63.93 -1.09 -4.84
N THR A 336 64.17 -1.00 -6.15
CA THR A 336 65.15 -1.86 -6.82
C THR A 336 66.55 -1.22 -6.88
N PHE A 337 66.66 0.11 -6.77
CA PHE A 337 67.95 0.81 -6.81
C PHE A 337 68.68 0.85 -5.46
N GLN A 338 67.99 0.74 -4.32
CA GLN A 338 68.64 0.69 -3.00
C GLN A 338 69.27 -0.66 -2.65
N ARG A 339 68.97 -1.73 -3.40
CA ARG A 339 69.46 -3.09 -3.11
C ARG A 339 70.84 -3.41 -3.70
N PHE A 340 71.34 -2.59 -4.62
CA PHE A 340 72.65 -2.79 -5.28
C PHE A 340 73.83 -2.08 -4.60
N HIS A 341 73.61 -1.21 -3.61
CA HIS A 341 74.69 -0.53 -2.89
C HIS A 341 75.06 -1.14 -1.53
N ARG A 342 74.53 -2.32 -1.18
CA ARG A 342 74.78 -2.95 0.12
C ARG A 342 75.31 -4.39 -0.01
N ARG A 343 76.30 -4.58 -0.88
CA ARG A 343 76.93 -5.89 -1.14
C ARG A 343 78.47 -5.86 -1.27
N ASP A 344 79.13 -4.83 -0.74
CA ASP A 344 80.60 -4.72 -0.70
C ASP A 344 81.15 -4.35 0.70
N GLU A 345 80.45 -4.71 1.78
CA GLU A 345 81.00 -4.66 3.13
C GLU A 345 80.62 -5.94 3.89
N LEU A 346 81.52 -6.93 3.85
CA LEU A 346 81.97 -7.80 4.96
C LEU A 346 82.64 -9.08 4.45
#